data_AF-A0A4W5KCZ8-F1
#
_entry.id   AF-A0A4W5KCZ8-F1
#
_cell.length_a   1.000
_cell.length_b   1.000
_cell.length_c   1.000
_cell.angle_alpha   90.00
_cell.angle_beta   90.00
_cell.angle_gamma   90.00
#
_symmetry.space_group_name_H-M   'P 1'
#
loop_
_entity.id
_entity.type
_entity.pdbx_description
1 polymer ?
#
loop_
_entity_poly.entity_id
_entity_poly.type
_entity_poly.pdbx_seq_one_letter_code
_entity_poly.pdbx_strand_id
1 'polypeptide(L)'
;MPLLNWQALKPNQVTGTVFHELDDEQVLGELNMEAFEEQFKTKAQGPPAALSTLKVKVAQKAPSKVNLIEGNKAKNLAITLRKGGRSPADICTAIETYDQQALGLDFLELLERFVPSDYELKLLQNYEKEGRPLDDLAEEDRFMMRFGKIPRLAQRISTLTFMGNFPESVKRLQPVSQLLRTDNEIVSVQQ
;
A
#
# COMPACT_ATOMS: atom_id res chain seq x y z
N MET A 1 0.66 28.16 8.40
CA MET A 1 1.36 27.13 9.23
C MET A 1 1.37 25.77 8.52
N PRO A 2 2.41 24.92 8.70
CA PRO A 2 2.45 23.56 8.18
C PRO A 2 1.33 22.71 8.80
N LEU A 3 0.84 21.72 8.04
CA LEU A 3 -0.13 20.76 8.54
C LEU A 3 0.52 19.85 9.59
N LEU A 4 -0.09 19.73 10.76
CA LEU A 4 0.31 18.76 11.77
C LEU A 4 -0.28 17.39 11.41
N ASN A 5 0.56 16.40 11.09
CA ASN A 5 0.14 15.04 10.75
C ASN A 5 -0.19 14.21 12.01
N TRP A 6 -1.03 14.74 12.90
CA TRP A 6 -1.52 14.03 14.07
C TRP A 6 -2.80 13.22 13.76
N GLN A 7 -2.97 12.10 14.46
CA GLN A 7 -4.23 11.35 14.46
C GLN A 7 -5.05 11.78 15.67
N ALA A 8 -6.02 12.67 15.44
CA ALA A 8 -6.90 13.16 16.49
C ALA A 8 -7.77 12.03 17.05
N LEU A 9 -7.94 11.99 18.37
CA LEU A 9 -8.87 11.08 19.04
C LEU A 9 -10.31 11.52 18.77
N LYS A 10 -11.20 10.56 18.53
CA LYS A 10 -12.63 10.85 18.41
C LYS A 10 -13.19 11.22 19.79
N PRO A 11 -14.22 12.09 19.90
CA PRO A 11 -14.75 12.54 21.19
C PRO A 11 -15.14 11.40 22.16
N ASN A 12 -15.64 10.29 21.61
CA ASN A 12 -16.01 9.09 22.37
C ASN A 12 -14.81 8.26 22.88
N GLN A 13 -13.58 8.59 22.47
CA GLN A 13 -12.34 7.94 22.89
C GLN A 13 -11.55 8.77 23.89
N VAL A 14 -11.99 10.01 24.18
CA VAL A 14 -11.28 10.96 25.06
C VAL A 14 -11.65 10.74 26.52
N THR A 15 -12.90 10.35 26.81
CA THR A 15 -13.40 10.14 28.18
C THR A 15 -12.56 9.07 28.92
N GLY A 16 -12.01 9.44 30.08
CA GLY A 16 -11.13 8.57 30.87
C GLY A 16 -9.66 8.54 30.44
N THR A 17 -9.26 9.39 29.50
CA THR A 17 -7.86 9.60 29.13
C THR A 17 -7.32 10.90 29.74
N VAL A 18 -6.00 11.04 29.75
CA VAL A 18 -5.32 12.30 30.15
C VAL A 18 -5.80 13.52 29.35
N PHE A 19 -6.28 13.32 28.11
CA PHE A 19 -6.78 14.39 27.26
C PHE A 19 -8.17 14.90 27.67
N HIS A 20 -8.88 14.21 28.58
CA HIS A 20 -10.17 14.70 29.10
C HIS A 20 -10.01 15.85 30.09
N GLU A 21 -8.89 15.89 30.81
CA GLU A 21 -8.61 16.84 31.88
C GLU A 21 -7.67 17.98 31.42
N LEU A 22 -7.13 17.88 30.20
CA LEU A 22 -6.30 18.93 29.61
C LEU A 22 -7.17 20.03 29.04
N ASP A 23 -6.99 21.24 29.57
CA ASP A 23 -7.62 22.48 29.10
C ASP A 23 -6.63 23.26 28.23
N ASP A 24 -6.97 23.44 26.95
CA ASP A 24 -6.16 24.17 25.98
C ASP A 24 -6.37 25.69 26.04
N GLU A 25 -7.40 26.18 26.73
CA GLU A 25 -7.67 27.63 26.83
C GLU A 25 -6.58 28.38 27.60
N GLN A 26 -6.00 27.78 28.64
CA GLN A 26 -4.87 28.38 29.37
C GLN A 26 -3.64 28.53 28.48
N VAL A 27 -3.33 27.50 27.70
CA VAL A 27 -2.18 27.50 26.79
C VAL A 27 -2.37 28.49 25.64
N LEU A 28 -3.60 28.61 25.11
CA LEU A 28 -3.93 29.59 24.08
C LEU A 28 -3.83 31.04 24.57
N GLY A 29 -4.09 31.30 25.86
CA GLY A 29 -3.96 32.63 26.47
C GLY A 29 -2.52 33.08 26.70
N GLU A 30 -1.60 32.14 26.96
CA GLU A 30 -0.17 32.43 27.15
C GLU A 30 0.62 32.45 25.84
N LEU A 31 0.14 31.74 24.82
CA LEU A 31 0.80 31.64 23.52
C LEU A 31 0.61 32.90 22.67
N ASN A 32 1.74 33.51 22.28
CA ASN A 32 1.74 34.53 21.25
C ASN A 32 1.56 33.89 19.86
N MET A 33 0.32 33.81 19.38
CA MET A 33 -0.04 33.26 18.07
C MET A 33 0.64 33.99 16.90
N GLU A 34 0.88 35.29 17.00
CA GLU A 34 1.51 36.08 15.93
C GLU A 34 2.97 35.67 15.74
N ALA A 35 3.72 35.56 16.84
CA ALA A 35 5.11 35.08 16.80
C ALA A 35 5.20 33.60 16.38
N PHE A 36 4.25 32.77 16.83
CA PHE A 36 4.17 31.36 16.44
C PHE A 36 3.92 31.20 14.94
N GLU A 37 2.96 31.93 14.37
CA GLU A 37 2.68 31.88 12.94
C GLU A 37 3.87 32.38 12.11
N GLU A 38 4.57 33.42 12.56
CA GLU A 38 5.78 33.91 11.87
C GLU A 38 6.91 32.88 11.81
N GLN A 39 7.13 32.12 12.88
CA GLN A 39 8.16 31.08 12.93
C GLN A 39 7.77 29.83 12.14
N PHE A 40 6.47 29.51 12.10
CA PHE A 40 5.93 28.33 11.41
C PHE A 40 5.30 28.68 10.05
N LYS A 41 5.55 29.86 9.47
CA LYS A 41 5.03 30.20 8.14
C LYS A 41 5.68 29.34 7.07
N THR A 42 4.86 28.86 6.13
CA THR A 42 5.36 28.12 4.97
C THR A 42 5.53 29.07 3.78
N LYS A 43 6.44 28.74 2.85
CA LYS A 43 6.74 29.55 1.65
C LYS A 43 5.54 29.82 0.71
N ALA A 44 4.37 29.25 1.01
CA ALA A 44 3.13 29.44 0.27
C ALA A 44 2.26 30.62 0.78
N GLN A 45 2.60 31.23 1.92
CA GLN A 45 1.89 32.39 2.48
C GLN A 45 2.71 33.66 2.19
N GLY A 46 2.50 34.27 1.01
CA GLY A 46 3.02 35.60 0.67
C GLY A 46 2.18 36.73 1.29
N PRO A 47 2.60 38.01 1.16
CA PRO A 47 1.88 39.15 1.74
C PRO A 47 0.44 39.24 1.19
N PRO A 48 -0.52 39.76 1.97
CA PRO A 48 -1.90 39.94 1.51
C PRO A 48 -1.98 41.14 0.57
N ALA A 49 -1.50 40.97 -0.66
CA ALA A 49 -1.63 41.96 -1.73
C ALA A 49 -2.53 41.40 -2.83
N ALA A 50 -3.69 42.05 -2.95
CA ALA A 50 -4.61 42.02 -4.08
C ALA A 50 -5.26 40.66 -4.44
N LEU A 51 -6.52 40.53 -3.98
CA LEU A 51 -7.61 39.93 -4.75
C LEU A 51 -7.62 40.47 -6.19
N SER A 52 -6.81 39.92 -7.09
CA SER A 52 -6.91 40.08 -8.54
C SER A 52 -5.94 39.10 -9.20
N THR A 53 -6.47 38.29 -10.11
CA THR A 53 -5.76 37.27 -10.90
C THR A 53 -5.25 36.05 -10.12
N LEU A 54 -6.19 35.19 -9.73
CA LEU A 54 -6.01 33.73 -9.74
C LEU A 54 -5.59 33.29 -11.15
N LYS A 55 -4.31 33.48 -11.50
CA LYS A 55 -3.68 32.71 -12.56
C LYS A 55 -3.42 31.33 -11.96
N VAL A 56 -4.47 30.53 -11.97
CA VAL A 56 -4.37 29.07 -12.04
C VAL A 56 -3.40 28.82 -13.18
N LYS A 57 -2.15 28.48 -12.85
CA LYS A 57 -1.26 27.84 -13.79
C LYS A 57 -1.91 26.51 -14.12
N VAL A 58 -2.73 26.52 -15.16
CA VAL A 58 -3.15 25.34 -15.89
C VAL A 58 -1.87 24.79 -16.51
N ALA A 59 -1.10 24.05 -15.69
CA ALA A 59 -0.33 22.94 -16.23
C ALA A 59 -1.35 22.11 -17.02
N GLN A 60 -1.10 21.98 -18.32
CA GLN A 60 -1.99 21.29 -19.25
C GLN A 60 -2.49 20.01 -18.59
N LYS A 61 -3.76 20.01 -18.17
CA LYS A 61 -4.41 18.83 -17.64
C LYS A 61 -4.47 17.86 -18.81
N ALA A 62 -3.53 16.92 -18.84
CA ALA A 62 -3.82 15.59 -19.36
C ALA A 62 -5.19 15.16 -18.78
N PRO A 63 -6.05 14.49 -19.56
CA PRO A 63 -7.38 14.09 -19.10
C PRO A 63 -7.25 13.51 -17.69
N SER A 64 -7.96 14.11 -16.73
CA SER A 64 -7.81 13.74 -15.32
C SER A 64 -8.34 12.33 -15.18
N LYS A 65 -7.43 11.35 -15.23
CA LYS A 65 -7.79 9.96 -15.01
C LYS A 65 -8.45 9.85 -13.63
N VAL A 66 -9.53 9.09 -13.59
CA VAL A 66 -10.28 8.81 -12.37
C VAL A 66 -9.46 7.83 -11.54
N ASN A 67 -9.14 8.24 -10.30
CA ASN A 67 -8.51 7.38 -9.31
C ASN A 67 -9.59 6.93 -8.30
N LEU A 68 -9.75 5.62 -8.13
CA LEU A 68 -10.70 5.04 -7.17
C LEU A 68 -9.99 4.58 -5.91
N ILE A 69 -8.76 4.09 -6.06
CA ILE A 69 -7.92 3.66 -4.94
C ILE A 69 -7.24 4.87 -4.30
N GLU A 70 -6.97 4.74 -3.00
CA GLU A 70 -6.30 5.77 -2.21
C GLU A 70 -4.95 6.18 -2.85
N GLY A 71 -4.68 7.49 -2.87
CA GLY A 71 -3.60 8.06 -3.67
C GLY A 71 -2.20 7.58 -3.28
N ASN A 72 -1.93 7.31 -2.01
CA ASN A 72 -0.64 6.76 -1.59
C ASN A 72 -0.51 5.29 -1.96
N LYS A 73 -1.58 4.49 -1.80
CA LYS A 73 -1.62 3.09 -2.25
C LYS A 73 -1.41 2.98 -3.76
N ALA A 74 -2.06 3.83 -4.55
CA ALA A 74 -1.86 3.89 -6.00
C ALA A 74 -0.40 4.23 -6.37
N LYS A 75 0.20 5.25 -5.73
CA LYS A 75 1.63 5.59 -5.95
C LYS A 75 2.57 4.44 -5.59
N ASN A 76 2.35 3.81 -4.44
CA ASN A 76 3.17 2.68 -3.99
C ASN A 76 3.03 1.46 -4.91
N LEU A 77 1.82 1.24 -5.43
CA LEU A 77 1.55 0.21 -6.43
C LEU A 77 2.31 0.52 -7.73
N ALA A 78 2.25 1.76 -8.22
CA ALA A 78 2.98 2.16 -9.43
C ALA A 78 4.49 1.93 -9.30
N ILE A 79 5.08 2.26 -8.14
CA ILE A 79 6.50 2.00 -7.85
C ILE A 79 6.78 0.49 -7.85
N THR A 80 5.91 -0.30 -7.23
CA THR A 80 6.04 -1.76 -7.17
C THR A 80 5.98 -2.38 -8.55
N LEU A 81 5.00 -2.00 -9.37
CA LEU A 81 4.85 -2.49 -10.75
C LEU A 81 6.08 -2.14 -11.61
N ARG A 82 6.66 -0.95 -11.45
CA ARG A 82 7.91 -0.57 -12.11
C ARG A 82 9.09 -1.45 -11.70
N LYS A 83 9.18 -1.84 -10.43
CA LYS A 83 10.20 -2.78 -9.94
C LYS A 83 10.04 -4.18 -10.57
N GLY A 84 8.80 -4.60 -10.82
CA GLY A 84 8.50 -5.88 -11.47
C GLY A 84 8.92 -5.97 -12.93
N GLY A 85 9.06 -4.84 -13.64
CA GLY A 85 9.56 -4.80 -15.02
C GLY A 85 8.70 -5.53 -16.06
N ARG A 86 7.47 -5.90 -15.69
CA ARG A 86 6.52 -6.64 -16.54
C ARG A 86 5.27 -5.83 -16.78
N SER A 87 4.55 -6.15 -17.85
CA SER A 87 3.27 -5.49 -18.08
C SER A 87 2.25 -5.90 -17.02
N PRO A 88 1.31 -5.01 -16.65
CA PRO A 88 0.20 -5.32 -15.74
C PRO A 88 -0.58 -6.58 -16.14
N ALA A 89 -0.71 -6.84 -17.44
CA ALA A 89 -1.37 -8.01 -17.98
C ALA A 89 -0.55 -9.29 -17.74
N ASP A 90 0.74 -9.26 -18.04
CA ASP A 90 1.63 -10.41 -17.86
C ASP A 90 1.74 -10.82 -16.39
N ILE A 91 1.70 -9.85 -15.46
CA ILE A 91 1.69 -10.11 -14.02
C ILE A 91 0.42 -10.90 -13.64
N CYS A 92 -0.75 -10.47 -14.12
CA CYS A 92 -2.01 -11.17 -13.84
C CYS A 92 -1.98 -12.59 -14.44
N THR A 93 -1.55 -12.74 -15.69
CA THR A 93 -1.44 -14.05 -16.36
C THR A 93 -0.47 -14.97 -15.63
N ALA A 94 0.70 -14.49 -15.21
CA ALA A 94 1.67 -15.30 -14.48
C ALA A 94 1.11 -15.81 -13.14
N ILE A 95 0.27 -15.03 -12.45
CA ILE A 95 -0.43 -15.47 -11.24
C ILE A 95 -1.52 -16.49 -11.57
N GLU A 96 -2.21 -16.33 -12.70
CA GLU A 96 -3.25 -17.25 -13.13
C GLU A 96 -2.70 -18.62 -13.56
N THR A 97 -1.54 -18.63 -14.21
CA THR A 97 -0.86 -19.83 -14.74
C THR A 97 0.17 -20.43 -13.78
N TYR A 98 0.34 -19.86 -12.58
CA TYR A 98 1.35 -20.27 -11.60
C TYR A 98 2.78 -20.28 -12.17
N ASP A 99 3.13 -19.26 -12.97
CA ASP A 99 4.49 -19.11 -13.50
C ASP A 99 5.43 -18.51 -12.43
N GLN A 100 6.03 -19.40 -11.65
CA GLN A 100 6.98 -19.06 -10.59
C GLN A 100 8.31 -18.50 -11.12
N GLN A 101 8.70 -18.81 -12.36
CA GLN A 101 9.92 -18.28 -12.98
C GLN A 101 9.71 -16.84 -13.48
N ALA A 102 8.46 -16.51 -13.83
CA ALA A 102 8.12 -15.17 -14.24
C ALA A 102 8.21 -14.14 -13.11
N LEU A 103 7.73 -14.50 -11.92
CA LEU A 103 7.60 -13.57 -10.80
C LEU A 103 8.62 -13.90 -9.70
N GLY A 104 9.58 -13.00 -9.49
CA GLY A 104 10.55 -13.14 -8.40
C GLY A 104 9.88 -13.14 -7.02
N LEU A 105 10.46 -13.86 -6.06
CA LEU A 105 9.94 -13.99 -4.69
C LEU A 105 9.76 -12.64 -3.99
N ASP A 106 10.78 -11.77 -4.05
CA ASP A 106 10.72 -10.41 -3.49
C ASP A 106 9.58 -9.58 -4.11
N PHE A 107 9.28 -9.82 -5.39
CA PHE A 107 8.20 -9.12 -6.07
C PHE A 107 6.83 -9.66 -5.64
N LEU A 108 6.69 -10.98 -5.50
CA LEU A 108 5.46 -11.61 -5.00
C LEU A 108 5.13 -11.16 -3.57
N GLU A 109 6.11 -11.08 -2.69
CA GLU A 109 5.93 -10.59 -1.31
C GLU A 109 5.46 -9.13 -1.29
N LEU A 110 6.03 -8.27 -2.14
CA LEU A 110 5.56 -6.90 -2.28
C LEU A 110 4.13 -6.85 -2.83
N LEU A 111 3.82 -7.69 -3.83
CA LEU A 111 2.53 -7.71 -4.49
C LEU A 111 1.40 -8.21 -3.59
N GLU A 112 1.70 -9.10 -2.64
CA GLU A 112 0.75 -9.58 -1.62
C GLU A 112 0.17 -8.42 -0.79
N ARG A 113 0.96 -7.38 -0.51
CA ARG A 113 0.51 -6.18 0.23
C ARG A 113 -0.51 -5.34 -0.54
N PHE A 114 -0.63 -5.57 -1.85
CA PHE A 114 -1.55 -4.87 -2.74
C PHE A 114 -2.80 -5.69 -3.07
N VAL A 115 -3.03 -6.84 -2.42
CA VAL A 115 -4.32 -7.53 -2.54
C VAL A 115 -5.45 -6.55 -2.19
N PRO A 116 -6.40 -6.31 -3.10
CA PRO A 116 -7.47 -5.36 -2.86
C PRO A 116 -8.41 -5.90 -1.77
N SER A 117 -8.84 -5.01 -0.89
CA SER A 117 -9.86 -5.30 0.12
C SER A 117 -11.24 -5.47 -0.52
N ASP A 118 -12.19 -6.09 0.20
CA ASP A 118 -13.58 -6.22 -0.25
C ASP A 118 -14.23 -4.86 -0.57
N TYR A 119 -13.84 -3.81 0.16
CA TYR A 119 -14.32 -2.45 -0.09
C TYR A 119 -13.83 -1.91 -1.44
N GLU A 120 -12.52 -2.04 -1.71
CA GLU A 120 -11.91 -1.59 -2.96
C GLU A 120 -12.43 -2.39 -4.16
N LEU A 121 -12.61 -3.71 -4.00
CA LEU A 121 -13.23 -4.56 -5.02
C LEU A 121 -14.64 -4.10 -5.35
N LYS A 122 -15.47 -3.82 -4.33
CA LYS A 122 -16.83 -3.31 -4.55
C LYS A 122 -16.82 -1.95 -5.25
N LEU A 123 -15.91 -1.06 -4.87
CA LEU A 123 -15.77 0.26 -5.50
C LEU A 123 -15.44 0.13 -6.99
N LEU A 124 -14.46 -0.72 -7.33
CA LEU A 124 -14.06 -1.01 -8.71
C LEU A 124 -15.18 -1.68 -9.51
N GLN A 125 -15.89 -2.64 -8.92
CA GLN A 125 -17.02 -3.31 -9.57
C GLN A 125 -18.22 -2.38 -9.80
N ASN A 126 -18.52 -1.49 -8.86
CA ASN A 126 -19.59 -0.52 -9.03
C ASN A 126 -19.27 0.46 -10.16
N TYR A 127 -18.02 0.91 -10.26
CA TYR A 127 -17.58 1.74 -11.38
C TYR A 127 -17.74 1.05 -12.74
N GLU A 128 -17.40 -0.24 -12.84
CA GLU A 128 -17.60 -1.05 -14.05
C GLU A 128 -19.10 -1.22 -14.38
N LYS A 129 -19.95 -1.48 -13.37
CA LYS A 129 -21.41 -1.64 -13.53
C LYS A 129 -22.11 -0.35 -13.96
N GLU A 130 -21.60 0.81 -13.56
CA GLU A 130 -22.12 2.11 -13.97
C GLU A 130 -21.82 2.42 -15.45
N GLY A 131 -21.14 1.52 -16.18
CA GLY A 131 -20.87 1.67 -17.60
C GLY A 131 -19.87 2.79 -17.92
N ARG A 132 -19.12 3.23 -16.91
CA ARG A 132 -18.12 4.29 -17.07
C ARG A 132 -16.95 3.78 -17.90
N PRO A 133 -16.37 4.62 -18.77
CA PRO A 133 -15.27 4.21 -19.63
C PRO A 133 -14.04 3.82 -18.80
N LEU A 134 -13.61 2.56 -18.90
CA LEU A 134 -12.38 2.08 -18.26
C LEU A 134 -11.15 2.84 -18.79
N ASP A 135 -11.17 3.22 -20.07
CA ASP A 135 -10.83 4.57 -20.60
C ASP A 135 -10.16 5.58 -19.66
N ASP A 136 -10.97 6.02 -18.71
CA ASP A 136 -10.66 7.16 -17.88
C ASP A 136 -9.97 6.75 -16.58
N LEU A 137 -9.88 5.45 -16.26
CA LEU A 137 -9.21 5.00 -15.04
C LEU A 137 -7.69 5.12 -15.15
N ALA A 138 -7.07 5.48 -14.03
CA ALA A 138 -5.62 5.41 -13.89
C ALA A 138 -5.12 3.97 -14.12
N GLU A 139 -3.86 3.83 -14.52
CA GLU A 139 -3.28 2.53 -14.87
C GLU A 139 -3.27 1.60 -13.66
N GLU A 140 -3.09 2.17 -12.47
CA GLU A 140 -3.12 1.49 -11.18
C GLU A 140 -4.51 0.92 -10.86
N ASP A 141 -5.57 1.70 -11.08
CA ASP A 141 -6.95 1.26 -10.88
C ASP A 141 -7.36 0.17 -11.87
N ARG A 142 -6.94 0.30 -13.14
CA ARG A 142 -7.14 -0.75 -14.16
C ARG A 142 -6.40 -2.04 -13.83
N PHE A 143 -5.18 -1.93 -13.29
CA PHE A 143 -4.45 -3.09 -12.80
C PHE A 143 -5.20 -3.73 -11.65
N MET A 144 -5.59 -2.96 -10.62
CA MET A 144 -6.30 -3.48 -9.46
C MET A 144 -7.64 -4.12 -9.80
N MET A 145 -8.34 -3.61 -10.81
CA MET A 145 -9.57 -4.24 -11.31
C MET A 145 -9.30 -5.62 -11.92
N ARG A 146 -8.25 -5.78 -12.72
CA ARG A 146 -7.85 -7.09 -13.28
C ARG A 146 -7.30 -8.02 -12.20
N PHE A 147 -6.40 -7.50 -11.37
CA PHE A 147 -5.77 -8.19 -10.27
C PHE A 147 -6.81 -8.75 -9.29
N GLY A 148 -7.82 -7.95 -8.94
CA GLY A 148 -8.91 -8.34 -8.07
C GLY A 148 -9.93 -9.31 -8.67
N LYS A 149 -9.98 -9.47 -10.00
CA LYS A 149 -10.83 -10.47 -10.67
C LYS A 149 -10.25 -11.89 -10.58
N ILE A 150 -8.97 -12.02 -10.21
CA ILE A 150 -8.31 -13.32 -10.09
C ILE A 150 -8.90 -14.08 -8.89
N PRO A 151 -9.45 -15.30 -9.10
CA PRO A 151 -10.06 -16.06 -8.02
C PRO A 151 -9.00 -16.54 -7.03
N ARG A 152 -9.29 -16.37 -5.74
CA ARG A 152 -8.39 -16.77 -4.63
C ARG A 152 -6.99 -16.15 -4.73
N LEU A 153 -6.93 -14.89 -5.16
CA LEU A 153 -5.68 -14.16 -5.42
C LEU A 153 -4.63 -14.31 -4.31
N ALA A 154 -4.98 -14.03 -3.05
CA ALA A 154 -4.05 -14.15 -1.93
C ALA A 154 -3.46 -15.57 -1.80
N GLN A 155 -4.30 -16.60 -1.97
CA GLN A 155 -3.85 -18.00 -1.92
C GLN A 155 -2.94 -18.35 -3.10
N ARG A 156 -3.21 -17.83 -4.30
CA ARG A 156 -2.36 -18.03 -5.48
C ARG A 156 -0.98 -17.42 -5.29
N ILE A 157 -0.91 -16.18 -4.79
CA ILE A 157 0.35 -15.51 -4.48
C ILE A 157 1.12 -16.29 -3.41
N SER A 158 0.46 -16.66 -2.31
CA SER A 158 1.08 -17.47 -1.24
C SER A 158 1.61 -18.81 -1.76
N THR A 159 0.87 -19.48 -2.66
CA THR A 159 1.30 -20.73 -3.28
C THR A 159 2.53 -20.52 -4.16
N LEU A 160 2.56 -19.47 -4.99
CA LEU A 160 3.71 -19.12 -5.82
C LEU A 160 4.96 -18.83 -4.98
N THR A 161 4.79 -18.05 -3.91
CA THR A 161 5.87 -17.76 -2.95
C THR A 161 6.38 -19.04 -2.29
N PHE A 162 5.48 -19.94 -1.88
CA PHE A 162 5.86 -21.24 -1.33
C PHE A 162 6.62 -22.10 -2.36
N MET A 163 6.13 -22.18 -3.60
CA MET A 163 6.78 -22.95 -4.67
C MET A 163 8.22 -22.48 -4.92
N GLY A 164 8.47 -21.17 -4.94
CA GLY A 164 9.81 -20.64 -5.12
C GLY A 164 10.72 -20.82 -3.90
N ASN A 165 10.17 -20.79 -2.68
CA ASN A 165 10.93 -21.04 -1.44
C ASN A 165 11.18 -22.53 -1.17
N PHE A 166 10.43 -23.43 -1.80
CA PHE A 166 10.48 -24.87 -1.52
C PHE A 166 11.88 -25.49 -1.72
N PRO A 167 12.60 -25.24 -2.83
CA PRO A 167 13.94 -25.82 -3.03
C PRO A 167 14.93 -25.40 -1.94
N GLU A 168 14.92 -24.13 -1.53
CA GLU A 168 15.77 -23.64 -0.46
C GLU A 168 15.37 -24.23 0.90
N SER A 169 14.08 -24.38 1.15
CA SER A 169 13.54 -24.98 2.37
C SER A 169 13.98 -26.44 2.49
N VAL A 170 13.88 -27.23 1.42
CA VAL A 170 14.38 -28.62 1.36
C VAL A 170 15.88 -28.67 1.62
N LYS A 171 16.67 -27.82 0.95
CA LYS A 171 18.12 -27.77 1.14
C LYS A 171 18.52 -27.44 2.58
N ARG A 172 17.76 -26.57 3.24
CA ARG A 172 17.98 -26.17 4.64
C ARG A 172 17.63 -27.28 5.63
N LEU A 173 16.61 -28.09 5.33
CA LEU A 173 16.15 -29.20 6.18
C LEU A 173 16.93 -30.50 5.94
N GLN A 174 17.54 -30.67 4.76
CA GLN A 174 18.35 -31.83 4.40
C GLN A 174 19.42 -32.21 5.44
N PRO A 175 20.26 -31.29 5.96
CA PRO A 175 21.27 -31.65 6.96
C PRO A 175 20.65 -32.14 8.28
N VAL A 176 19.51 -31.58 8.69
CA VAL A 176 18.80 -32.01 9.92
C VAL A 176 18.30 -33.45 9.77
N SER A 177 17.72 -33.77 8.61
CA SER A 177 17.26 -35.14 8.32
C SER A 177 18.41 -36.14 8.26
N GLN A 178 19.57 -35.74 7.75
CA GLN A 178 20.77 -36.59 7.72
C GLN A 178 21.32 -36.85 9.12
N LEU A 179 21.40 -35.83 9.98
CA LEU A 179 21.88 -35.96 11.36
C LEU A 179 21.04 -36.97 12.16
N LEU A 180 19.71 -36.82 12.13
CA LEU A 180 18.77 -37.73 12.82
C LEU A 180 18.84 -39.18 12.30
N ARG A 181 19.27 -39.38 11.06
CA ARG A 181 19.46 -40.71 10.47
C ARG A 181 20.74 -41.36 10.99
N THR A 182 21.85 -40.62 11.03
CA THR A 182 23.10 -41.09 11.64
C THR A 182 22.95 -41.41 13.13
N ASP A 183 22.19 -40.60 13.88
CA ASP A 183 21.94 -40.88 15.31
C ASP A 183 21.18 -42.20 15.51
N ASN A 184 20.21 -42.53 14.64
CA ASN A 184 19.51 -43.82 14.69
C ASN A 184 20.39 -45.02 14.30
N GLU A 185 21.31 -44.86 13.34
CA GLU A 185 22.26 -45.91 12.97
C GLU A 185 23.25 -46.19 14.11
N ILE A 186 23.75 -45.16 14.80
CA ILE A 186 24.68 -45.34 15.93
C ILE A 186 24.00 -46.10 17.09
N VAL A 187 22.74 -45.79 17.39
CA VAL A 187 21.97 -46.49 18.44
C VAL A 187 21.71 -47.95 18.07
N SER A 188 21.51 -48.25 16.78
CA SER A 188 21.26 -49.62 16.29
C SER A 188 22.52 -50.50 16.21
N VAL A 189 23.73 -49.91 16.18
CA VAL A 189 25.01 -50.64 16.15
C VAL A 189 25.55 -50.92 17.57
N GLN A 190 25.03 -50.25 18.60
CA GLN A 190 25.43 -50.45 20.00
C GLN A 190 24.52 -51.42 20.78
N GLN A 191 23.59 -52.11 20.13
CA GLN A 191 22.64 -53.05 20.73
C GLN A 191 22.79 -54.44 20.11
#